data_AF-A0A8T5HDG2-F1
#
_entry.id   AF-A0A8T5HDG2-F1
#
_cell.length_a   1.000
_cell.length_b   1.000
_cell.length_c   1.000
_cell.angle_alpha   90.00
_cell.angle_beta   90.00
_cell.angle_gamma   90.00
#
_symmetry.space_group_name_H-M   'P 1'
#
loop_
_entity.id
_entity.type
_entity.pdbx_description
1 polymer ?
#
loop_
_entity_poly.entity_id
_entity_poly.type
_entity_poly.pdbx_seq_one_letter_code
_entity_poly.pdbx_strand_id
1 'polypeptide(L)'
;MRTKIIATIGPASMKKVKQMCKAGMHIARINTKYGKTKEYEKIVSDLRKTKCKIMFDIKGPMHIEWLKKKDFDFIAVSFAQTAKQIREIRKAFSPRRIRIISKIENRKGFHNLAELIRESDGIMVARGDLGRHVPFEEVPILQKLIIRRCNKKNTMVITATEMLLSMVKSKIPERAEVSDVANAILDGSNGVMLSEESAIGKHPVLAVQTMAKVITCTEKNMGRLSVCD
;
A
#
# COMPACT_ATOMS: atom_id res chain seq x y z
N MET A 1 3.79 14.80 -9.53
CA MET A 1 3.84 14.15 -8.19
C MET A 1 4.74 12.93 -8.30
N ARG A 2 5.54 12.59 -7.26
CA ARG A 2 6.38 11.38 -7.28
C ARG A 2 5.72 10.22 -6.54
N THR A 3 5.37 9.15 -7.24
CA THR A 3 4.79 7.89 -6.75
C THR A 3 5.67 7.29 -5.66
N LYS A 4 5.02 6.83 -4.58
CA LYS A 4 5.68 6.26 -3.40
C LYS A 4 5.71 4.73 -3.47
N ILE A 5 6.77 4.16 -2.92
CA ILE A 5 6.91 2.71 -2.75
C ILE A 5 6.53 2.36 -1.32
N ILE A 6 5.50 1.54 -1.20
CA ILE A 6 5.14 0.87 0.05
C ILE A 6 5.72 -0.55 -0.04
N ALA A 7 6.37 -1.02 1.01
CA ALA A 7 6.84 -2.41 1.04
C ALA A 7 6.52 -3.07 2.38
N THR A 8 6.02 -4.30 2.31
CA THR A 8 5.66 -5.08 3.48
C THR A 8 6.91 -5.69 4.10
N ILE A 9 7.06 -5.50 5.41
CA ILE A 9 8.16 -6.08 6.18
C ILE A 9 7.74 -7.46 6.68
N GLY A 10 8.61 -8.44 6.49
CA GLY A 10 8.42 -9.82 6.91
C GLY A 10 9.76 -10.52 7.15
N PRO A 11 9.75 -11.86 7.30
CA PRO A 11 10.95 -12.64 7.62
C PRO A 11 12.15 -12.37 6.69
N ALA A 12 11.91 -12.18 5.39
CA ALA A 12 12.99 -11.94 4.43
C ALA A 12 13.61 -10.54 4.53
N SER A 13 12.85 -9.56 5.04
CA SER A 13 13.21 -8.13 5.04
C SER A 13 13.47 -7.53 6.43
N MET A 14 13.12 -8.21 7.52
CA MET A 14 13.23 -7.65 8.88
C MET A 14 14.64 -7.15 9.24
N LYS A 15 15.70 -7.80 8.71
CA LYS A 15 17.10 -7.39 8.91
C LYS A 15 17.63 -6.45 7.82
N LYS A 16 16.83 -6.17 6.79
CA LYS A 16 17.20 -5.42 5.57
C LYS A 16 16.43 -4.11 5.41
N VAL A 17 15.62 -3.72 6.39
CA VAL A 17 14.76 -2.53 6.35
C VAL A 17 15.52 -1.27 5.95
N LYS A 18 16.69 -1.01 6.53
CA LYS A 18 17.55 0.14 6.18
C LYS A 18 18.01 0.10 4.72
N GLN A 19 18.35 -1.09 4.21
CA GLN A 19 18.75 -1.28 2.82
C GLN A 19 17.56 -1.02 1.88
N MET A 20 16.36 -1.48 2.24
CA MET A 20 15.14 -1.20 1.48
C MET A 20 14.81 0.30 1.45
N CYS A 21 14.96 1.01 2.57
CA CYS A 21 14.81 2.48 2.58
C CYS A 21 15.82 3.16 1.64
N LYS A 22 17.10 2.75 1.66
CA LYS A 22 18.10 3.26 0.72
C LYS A 22 17.80 2.91 -0.75
N ALA A 23 17.17 1.76 -0.99
CA ALA A 23 16.76 1.31 -2.32
C ALA A 23 15.54 2.05 -2.89
N GLY A 24 14.83 2.84 -2.08
CA GLY A 24 13.68 3.64 -2.54
C GLY A 24 12.35 3.32 -1.84
N MET A 25 12.33 2.45 -0.82
CA MET A 25 11.13 2.28 0.01
C MET A 25 10.81 3.61 0.72
N HIS A 26 9.53 4.01 0.70
CA HIS A 26 9.06 5.23 1.35
C HIS A 26 8.22 4.94 2.58
N ILE A 27 7.41 3.88 2.55
CA ILE A 27 6.54 3.46 3.65
C ILE A 27 6.76 1.97 3.90
N ALA A 28 7.08 1.61 5.13
CA ALA A 28 7.14 0.22 5.58
C ALA A 28 5.78 -0.21 6.11
N ARG A 29 5.17 -1.21 5.48
CA ARG A 29 3.93 -1.85 5.94
C ARG A 29 4.24 -2.98 6.90
N ILE A 30 3.60 -2.98 8.05
CA ILE A 30 3.64 -4.06 9.03
C ILE A 30 2.23 -4.67 9.10
N ASN A 31 2.10 -5.92 8.67
CA ASN A 31 0.81 -6.63 8.73
C ASN A 31 0.64 -7.27 10.09
N THR A 32 -0.37 -6.85 10.86
CA THR A 32 -0.55 -7.32 12.24
C THR A 32 -1.05 -8.76 12.35
N LYS A 33 -1.46 -9.40 11.24
CA LYS A 33 -1.98 -10.78 11.22
C LYS A 33 -0.90 -11.84 11.51
N TYR A 34 0.36 -11.60 11.18
CA TYR A 34 1.36 -12.68 11.05
C TYR A 34 2.50 -12.65 12.08
N GLY A 35 2.67 -11.57 12.84
CA GLY A 35 3.79 -11.39 13.75
C GLY A 35 3.38 -11.24 15.22
N LYS A 36 4.37 -11.39 16.10
CA LYS A 36 4.22 -11.13 17.54
C LYS A 36 4.62 -9.69 17.86
N THR A 37 4.04 -9.16 18.94
CA THR A 37 4.28 -7.80 19.42
C THR A 37 5.77 -7.42 19.53
N LYS A 38 6.62 -8.34 20.02
CA LYS A 38 8.08 -8.12 20.16
C LYS A 38 8.80 -7.92 18.82
N GLU A 39 8.36 -8.60 17.76
CA GLU A 39 8.99 -8.49 16.44
C GLU A 39 8.69 -7.12 15.82
N TYR A 40 7.47 -6.63 16.00
CA TYR A 40 7.07 -5.30 15.54
C TYR A 40 7.90 -4.19 16.22
N GLU A 41 8.22 -4.33 17.51
CA GLU A 41 9.03 -3.34 18.24
C GLU A 41 10.42 -3.17 17.65
N LYS A 42 11.08 -4.29 17.31
CA LYS A 42 12.39 -4.25 16.67
C LYS A 42 12.31 -3.56 15.31
N ILE A 43 11.32 -3.91 14.49
CA ILE A 43 11.10 -3.31 13.17
C ILE A 43 10.87 -1.80 13.30
N VAL A 44 10.03 -1.37 14.25
CA VAL A 44 9.75 0.05 14.51
C VAL A 44 11.02 0.78 14.94
N SER A 45 11.81 0.22 15.86
CA SER A 45 13.08 0.82 16.30
C SER A 45 14.07 1.01 15.15
N ASP A 46 14.18 0.04 14.24
CA ASP A 46 15.05 0.15 13.07
C ASP A 46 14.53 1.16 12.05
N LEU A 47 13.21 1.22 11.83
CA LEU A 47 12.58 2.17 10.92
C LEU A 47 12.72 3.62 11.38
N ARG A 48 12.64 3.88 12.70
CA ARG A 48 12.80 5.22 13.28
C ARG A 48 14.20 5.81 13.07
N LYS A 49 15.19 4.97 12.75
CA LYS A 49 16.54 5.39 12.35
C LYS A 49 16.64 5.69 10.85
N THR A 50 15.52 5.76 10.13
CA THR A 50 15.44 6.00 8.68
C THR A 50 14.42 7.08 8.37
N LYS A 51 14.36 7.53 7.12
CA LYS A 51 13.31 8.46 6.63
C LYS A 51 12.01 7.77 6.23
N CYS A 52 11.95 6.44 6.30
CA CYS A 52 10.76 5.68 5.93
C CYS A 52 9.65 5.85 6.97
N LYS A 53 8.43 6.08 6.49
CA LYS A 53 7.23 6.12 7.35
C LYS A 53 6.76 4.71 7.69
N ILE A 54 6.01 4.58 8.77
CA ILE A 54 5.51 3.29 9.28
C ILE A 54 4.00 3.22 9.11
N MET A 55 3.52 2.15 8.46
CA MET A 55 2.10 1.86 8.30
C MET A 55 1.77 0.52 8.95
N PHE A 56 0.82 0.49 9.88
CA PHE A 56 0.26 -0.76 10.39
C PHE A 56 -0.99 -1.14 9.60
N ASP A 57 -1.02 -2.35 9.06
CA ASP A 57 -2.21 -2.93 8.43
C ASP A 57 -2.94 -3.79 9.46
N ILE A 58 -4.16 -3.38 9.82
CA ILE A 58 -4.98 -4.00 10.85
C ILE A 58 -6.19 -4.72 10.25
N LYS A 59 -6.58 -5.82 10.89
CA LYS A 59 -7.83 -6.53 10.62
C LYS A 59 -8.76 -6.37 11.83
N GLY A 60 -9.65 -5.38 11.76
CA GLY A 60 -10.56 -5.05 12.87
C GLY A 60 -9.88 -4.31 14.03
N PRO A 61 -10.54 -4.23 15.20
CA PRO A 61 -10.05 -3.44 16.35
C PRO A 61 -8.89 -4.09 17.11
N MET A 62 -8.47 -5.29 16.70
CA MET A 62 -7.35 -6.00 17.32
C MET A 62 -6.08 -5.13 17.24
N HIS A 63 -5.33 -5.10 18.35
CA HIS A 63 -4.09 -4.33 18.54
C HIS A 63 -4.23 -2.81 18.70
N ILE A 64 -5.44 -2.22 18.68
CA ILE A 64 -5.59 -0.76 18.85
C ILE A 64 -4.93 -0.26 20.14
N GLU A 65 -5.19 -0.87 21.30
CA GLU A 65 -4.59 -0.44 22.59
C GLU A 65 -3.07 -0.55 22.61
N TRP A 66 -2.51 -1.53 21.90
CA TRP A 66 -1.06 -1.64 21.76
C TRP A 66 -0.52 -0.56 20.82
N LEU A 67 -1.18 -0.32 19.68
CA LEU A 67 -0.80 0.69 18.71
C LEU A 67 -0.82 2.10 19.28
N LYS A 68 -1.75 2.44 20.18
CA LYS A 68 -1.78 3.75 20.86
C LYS A 68 -0.46 4.10 21.56
N LYS A 69 0.31 3.10 21.99
CA LYS A 69 1.60 3.25 22.67
C LYS A 69 2.80 3.28 21.72
N LYS A 70 2.57 3.22 20.40
CA LYS A 70 3.62 3.13 19.38
C LYS A 70 3.64 4.36 18.50
N ASP A 71 4.83 4.70 18.02
CA ASP A 71 5.00 5.79 17.06
C ASP A 71 4.96 5.23 15.62
N PHE A 72 3.90 5.60 14.89
CA PHE A 72 3.65 5.20 13.50
C PHE A 72 2.88 6.30 12.75
N ASP A 73 2.92 6.26 11.43
CA ASP A 73 2.43 7.34 10.56
C ASP A 73 1.03 7.06 10.00
N PHE A 74 0.73 5.79 9.68
CA PHE A 74 -0.52 5.38 9.04
C PHE A 74 -1.12 4.11 9.66
N ILE A 75 -2.44 4.00 9.60
CA ILE A 75 -3.18 2.74 9.77
C ILE A 75 -3.85 2.41 8.44
N ALA A 76 -3.63 1.21 7.92
CA ALA A 76 -4.42 0.64 6.85
C ALA A 76 -5.51 -0.28 7.43
N VAL A 77 -6.76 -0.01 7.09
CA VAL A 77 -7.93 -0.71 7.61
C VAL A 77 -8.40 -1.72 6.58
N SER A 78 -8.22 -3.01 6.88
CA SER A 78 -8.72 -4.11 6.05
C SER A 78 -10.25 -4.17 6.06
N PHE A 79 -10.82 -4.57 4.94
CA PHE A 79 -12.25 -4.72 4.67
C PHE A 79 -13.02 -3.46 5.04
N ALA A 80 -12.54 -2.30 4.58
CA ALA A 80 -13.22 -1.04 4.80
C ALA A 80 -14.53 -1.00 4.00
N GLN A 81 -15.66 -0.93 4.69
CA GLN A 81 -16.98 -1.00 4.07
C GLN A 81 -17.87 0.20 4.37
N THR A 82 -17.69 0.89 5.49
CA THR A 82 -18.57 2.00 5.88
C THR A 82 -17.80 3.17 6.45
N ALA A 83 -18.33 4.38 6.28
CA ALA A 83 -17.84 5.58 6.95
C ALA A 83 -17.79 5.42 8.48
N LYS A 84 -18.80 4.77 9.06
CA LYS A 84 -18.89 4.52 10.52
C LYS A 84 -17.66 3.78 11.04
N GLN A 85 -17.24 2.72 10.36
CA GLN A 85 -16.05 1.93 10.73
C GLN A 85 -14.78 2.80 10.80
N ILE A 86 -14.61 3.71 9.83
CA ILE A 86 -13.45 4.61 9.79
C ILE A 86 -13.50 5.64 10.93
N ARG A 87 -14.68 6.20 11.21
CA ARG A 87 -14.87 7.12 12.34
C ARG A 87 -14.61 6.46 13.69
N GLU A 88 -15.04 5.22 13.88
CA GLU A 88 -14.80 4.45 15.10
C GLU A 88 -13.30 4.25 15.35
N ILE A 89 -12.55 3.87 14.31
CA ILE A 89 -11.09 3.75 14.39
C ILE A 89 -10.49 5.12 14.71
N ARG A 90 -10.88 6.19 14.02
CA ARG A 90 -10.39 7.54 14.29
C ARG A 90 -10.64 7.98 15.73
N LYS A 91 -11.84 7.71 16.26
CA LYS A 91 -12.22 8.00 17.66
C LYS A 91 -11.36 7.21 18.65
N ALA A 92 -11.05 5.95 18.35
CA ALA A 92 -10.25 5.11 19.23
C ALA A 92 -8.83 5.67 19.46
N PHE A 93 -8.26 6.39 18.48
CA PHE A 93 -6.93 7.01 18.60
C PHE A 93 -6.96 8.46 19.12
N SER A 94 -8.14 9.05 19.35
CA SER A 94 -8.25 10.41 19.90
C SER A 94 -7.55 10.53 21.27
N PRO A 95 -6.83 11.63 21.57
CA PRO A 95 -6.69 12.86 20.77
C PRO A 95 -5.59 12.80 19.68
N ARG A 96 -4.83 11.70 19.57
CA ARG A 96 -3.81 11.56 18.53
C ARG A 96 -4.46 11.48 17.15
N ARG A 97 -4.15 12.45 16.28
CA ARG A 97 -4.55 12.39 14.87
C ARG A 97 -3.70 11.37 14.11
N ILE A 98 -4.28 10.22 13.78
CA ILE A 98 -3.69 9.21 12.89
C ILE A 98 -4.18 9.39 11.45
N ARG A 99 -3.36 9.01 10.47
CA ARG A 99 -3.76 8.96 9.06
C ARG A 99 -4.31 7.56 8.74
N ILE A 100 -5.52 7.50 8.20
CA ILE A 100 -6.20 6.23 7.91
C ILE A 100 -6.24 5.97 6.39
N ILE A 101 -5.85 4.77 6.00
CA ILE A 101 -5.95 4.24 4.64
C ILE A 101 -7.02 3.15 4.60
N SER A 102 -8.13 3.38 3.90
CA SER A 102 -9.18 2.35 3.74
C SER A 102 -8.83 1.40 2.61
N LYS A 103 -8.79 0.09 2.90
CA LYS A 103 -8.54 -0.93 1.89
C LYS A 103 -9.86 -1.38 1.26
N ILE A 104 -9.99 -1.17 -0.04
CA ILE A 104 -11.13 -1.62 -0.83
C ILE A 104 -10.84 -3.03 -1.30
N GLU A 105 -11.52 -3.99 -0.68
CA GLU A 105 -11.27 -5.43 -0.81
C GLU A 105 -12.51 -6.21 -1.27
N ASN A 106 -13.67 -5.54 -1.41
CA ASN A 106 -14.90 -6.17 -1.86
C ASN A 106 -15.88 -5.18 -2.50
N ARG A 107 -16.97 -5.71 -3.07
CA ARG A 107 -18.01 -4.93 -3.76
C ARG A 107 -18.68 -3.88 -2.86
N LYS A 108 -18.93 -4.21 -1.59
CA LYS A 108 -19.57 -3.27 -0.64
C LYS A 108 -18.68 -2.06 -0.34
N GLY A 109 -17.38 -2.27 -0.12
CA GLY A 109 -16.41 -1.18 0.02
C GLY A 109 -16.35 -0.29 -1.22
N PHE A 110 -16.44 -0.89 -2.41
CA PHE A 110 -16.50 -0.13 -3.65
C PHE A 110 -17.81 0.68 -3.81
N HIS A 111 -18.97 0.10 -3.50
CA HIS A 111 -20.25 0.82 -3.54
C HIS A 111 -20.26 2.02 -2.58
N ASN A 112 -19.63 1.88 -1.41
CA ASN A 112 -19.50 2.95 -0.41
C ASN A 112 -18.23 3.81 -0.59
N LEU A 113 -17.55 3.73 -1.74
CA LEU A 113 -16.27 4.41 -1.93
C LEU A 113 -16.35 5.93 -1.71
N ALA A 114 -17.45 6.58 -2.11
CA ALA A 114 -17.60 8.03 -1.95
C ALA A 114 -17.59 8.49 -0.48
N GLU A 115 -18.19 7.71 0.42
CA GLU A 115 -18.15 8.02 1.85
C GLU A 115 -16.81 7.65 2.47
N LEU A 116 -16.19 6.54 2.06
CA LEU A 116 -14.86 6.15 2.53
C LEU A 116 -13.80 7.18 2.12
N ILE A 117 -13.87 7.73 0.91
CA ILE A 117 -12.99 8.82 0.45
C ILE A 117 -13.11 10.07 1.35
N ARG A 118 -14.30 10.39 1.85
CA ARG A 118 -14.51 11.56 2.72
C ARG A 118 -13.94 11.36 4.13
N GLU A 119 -14.00 10.13 4.65
CA GLU A 119 -13.62 9.84 6.03
C GLU A 119 -12.16 9.41 6.20
N SER A 120 -11.50 9.03 5.10
CA SER A 120 -10.14 8.48 5.09
C SER A 120 -9.11 9.46 4.55
N ASP A 121 -7.88 9.36 5.06
CA ASP A 121 -6.74 10.14 4.59
C ASP A 121 -6.11 9.53 3.31
N GLY A 122 -6.52 8.32 2.95
CA GLY A 122 -6.22 7.68 1.68
C GLY A 122 -7.01 6.39 1.47
N ILE A 123 -6.94 5.85 0.26
CA ILE A 123 -7.57 4.62 -0.18
C ILE A 123 -6.49 3.66 -0.69
N MET A 124 -6.69 2.35 -0.51
CA MET A 124 -5.85 1.31 -1.09
C MET A 124 -6.71 0.37 -1.93
N VAL A 125 -6.33 0.19 -3.20
CA VAL A 125 -6.89 -0.84 -4.08
C VAL A 125 -6.15 -2.15 -3.77
N ALA A 126 -6.77 -3.02 -2.97
CA ALA A 126 -6.18 -4.27 -2.53
C ALA A 126 -6.64 -5.42 -3.45
N ARG A 127 -5.93 -5.58 -4.58
CA ARG A 127 -6.39 -6.40 -5.72
C ARG A 127 -6.54 -7.88 -5.40
N GLY A 128 -5.63 -8.44 -4.60
CA GLY A 128 -5.64 -9.85 -4.24
C GLY A 128 -6.85 -10.24 -3.39
N ASP A 129 -7.31 -9.38 -2.49
CA ASP A 129 -8.55 -9.60 -1.76
C ASP A 129 -9.77 -9.21 -2.62
N LEU A 130 -9.68 -8.11 -3.38
CA LEU A 130 -10.76 -7.66 -4.27
C LEU A 130 -11.14 -8.74 -5.29
N GLY A 131 -10.16 -9.32 -5.99
CA GLY A 131 -10.36 -10.38 -6.99
C GLY A 131 -10.84 -11.72 -6.42
N ARG A 132 -10.85 -11.89 -5.09
CA ARG A 132 -11.55 -13.02 -4.45
C ARG A 132 -13.02 -12.74 -4.18
N HIS A 133 -13.45 -11.48 -4.20
CA HIS A 133 -14.82 -11.06 -3.86
C HIS A 133 -15.60 -10.49 -5.04
N VAL A 134 -14.95 -10.28 -6.18
CA VAL A 134 -15.56 -9.83 -7.44
C VAL A 134 -14.96 -10.64 -8.60
N PRO A 135 -15.63 -10.75 -9.75
CA PRO A 135 -15.07 -11.39 -10.94
C PRO A 135 -13.70 -10.79 -11.31
N PHE A 136 -12.73 -11.63 -11.69
CA PHE A 136 -11.34 -11.19 -11.89
C PHE A 136 -11.21 -10.18 -13.03
N GLU A 137 -12.06 -10.28 -14.04
CA GLU A 137 -12.15 -9.38 -15.18
C GLU A 137 -12.65 -7.97 -14.79
N GLU A 138 -13.35 -7.83 -13.66
CA GLU A 138 -13.78 -6.53 -13.16
C GLU A 138 -12.66 -5.78 -12.41
N VAL A 139 -11.66 -6.49 -11.87
CA VAL A 139 -10.64 -5.89 -11.00
C VAL A 139 -9.90 -4.71 -11.66
N PRO A 140 -9.45 -4.80 -12.93
CA PRO A 140 -8.82 -3.66 -13.60
C PRO A 140 -9.77 -2.47 -13.77
N ILE A 141 -11.06 -2.72 -14.02
CA ILE A 141 -12.08 -1.67 -14.17
C ILE A 141 -12.31 -0.97 -12.83
N LEU A 142 -12.48 -1.74 -11.76
CA LEU A 142 -12.66 -1.21 -10.40
C LEU A 142 -11.43 -0.43 -9.93
N GLN A 143 -10.21 -0.90 -10.23
CA GLN A 143 -8.97 -0.16 -9.95
C GLN A 143 -9.02 1.24 -10.58
N LYS A 144 -9.27 1.33 -11.89
CA LYS A 144 -9.32 2.61 -12.60
C LYS A 144 -10.40 3.53 -12.04
N LEU A 145 -11.57 2.98 -11.73
CA LEU A 145 -12.68 3.70 -11.13
C LEU A 145 -12.37 4.21 -9.72
N ILE A 146 -11.68 3.44 -8.89
CA ILE A 146 -11.25 3.85 -7.55
C ILE A 146 -10.23 4.98 -7.66
N ILE A 147 -9.17 4.79 -8.47
CA ILE A 147 -8.10 5.78 -8.65
C ILE A 147 -8.67 7.11 -9.15
N ARG A 148 -9.50 7.10 -10.19
CA ARG A 148 -10.14 8.31 -10.75
C ARG A 148 -10.98 9.06 -9.71
N ARG A 149 -11.77 8.34 -8.89
CA ARG A 149 -12.60 8.97 -7.85
C ARG A 149 -11.77 9.56 -6.71
N CYS A 150 -10.66 8.90 -6.34
CA CYS A 150 -9.71 9.43 -5.36
C CYS A 150 -9.03 10.70 -5.88
N ASN A 151 -8.53 10.67 -7.14
CA ASN A 151 -7.88 11.81 -7.78
C ASN A 151 -8.81 13.02 -7.91
N LYS A 152 -10.08 12.82 -8.28
CA LYS A 152 -11.10 13.89 -8.34
C LYS A 152 -11.33 14.57 -6.97
N LYS A 153 -11.03 13.90 -5.87
CA LYS A 153 -11.17 14.41 -4.50
C LYS A 153 -9.83 14.76 -3.84
N ASN A 154 -8.73 14.69 -4.58
CA ASN A 154 -7.36 14.86 -4.06
C ASN A 154 -7.03 13.92 -2.89
N THR A 155 -7.65 12.74 -2.86
CA THR A 155 -7.40 11.72 -1.85
C THR A 155 -6.29 10.79 -2.33
N MET A 156 -5.30 10.53 -1.47
CA MET A 156 -4.20 9.61 -1.79
C MET A 156 -4.75 8.21 -2.10
N VAL A 157 -4.30 7.59 -3.18
CA VAL A 157 -4.63 6.21 -3.55
C VAL A 157 -3.36 5.38 -3.75
N ILE A 158 -3.41 4.15 -3.25
CA ILE A 158 -2.32 3.16 -3.34
C ILE A 158 -2.82 1.93 -4.10
N THR A 159 -2.09 1.50 -5.12
CA THR A 159 -2.35 0.21 -5.80
C THR A 159 -1.50 -0.87 -5.17
N ALA A 160 -2.11 -1.98 -4.77
CA ALA A 160 -1.48 -2.99 -3.95
C ALA A 160 -1.72 -4.42 -4.45
N THR A 161 -0.85 -5.32 -3.99
CA THR A 161 -0.78 -6.78 -4.22
C THR A 161 -0.48 -7.17 -5.67
N GLU A 162 0.32 -8.22 -5.84
CA GLU A 162 0.62 -8.80 -7.17
C GLU A 162 1.24 -7.80 -8.15
N MET A 163 2.08 -6.90 -7.65
CA MET A 163 2.72 -5.87 -8.49
C MET A 163 3.98 -6.40 -9.17
N LEU A 164 4.81 -7.19 -8.46
CA LEU A 164 6.00 -7.85 -8.99
C LEU A 164 6.10 -9.28 -8.42
N LEU A 165 4.97 -9.98 -8.29
CA LEU A 165 4.83 -11.25 -7.55
C LEU A 165 5.87 -12.31 -7.92
N SER A 166 6.23 -12.44 -9.20
CA SER A 166 7.24 -13.38 -9.69
C SER A 166 8.59 -13.20 -8.98
N MET A 167 8.91 -11.97 -8.52
CA MET A 167 10.13 -11.63 -7.79
C MET A 167 10.17 -12.19 -6.36
N VAL A 168 9.11 -12.82 -5.87
CA VAL A 168 9.17 -13.67 -4.67
C VAL A 168 10.21 -14.78 -4.88
N LYS A 169 10.25 -15.36 -6.08
CA LYS A 169 11.15 -16.47 -6.44
C LYS A 169 12.26 -16.05 -7.41
N SER A 170 11.96 -15.15 -8.34
CA SER A 170 12.85 -14.70 -9.42
C SER A 170 13.63 -13.43 -9.05
N LYS A 171 14.72 -13.16 -9.78
CA LYS A 171 15.45 -11.87 -9.72
C LYS A 171 14.94 -10.85 -10.74
N ILE A 172 14.18 -11.29 -11.74
CA ILE A 172 13.67 -10.48 -12.84
C ILE A 172 12.15 -10.62 -12.87
N PRO A 173 11.39 -9.51 -12.92
CA PRO A 173 9.94 -9.57 -13.01
C PRO A 173 9.48 -9.97 -14.41
N GLU A 174 8.23 -10.38 -14.51
CA GLU A 174 7.60 -10.62 -15.80
C GLU A 174 7.24 -9.30 -16.51
N ARG A 175 7.15 -9.34 -17.85
CA ARG A 175 6.78 -8.15 -18.64
C ARG A 175 5.38 -7.64 -18.29
N ALA A 176 4.46 -8.56 -18.01
CA ALA A 176 3.09 -8.24 -17.61
C ALA A 176 3.06 -7.46 -16.29
N GLU A 177 3.87 -7.86 -15.31
CA GLU A 177 3.99 -7.19 -14.01
C GLU A 177 4.56 -5.76 -14.15
N VAL A 178 5.61 -5.60 -14.96
CA VAL A 178 6.18 -4.27 -15.24
C VAL A 178 5.14 -3.37 -15.91
N SER A 179 4.37 -3.91 -16.87
CA SER A 179 3.28 -3.19 -17.52
C SER A 179 2.18 -2.81 -16.52
N ASP A 180 1.79 -3.71 -15.62
CA ASP A 180 0.78 -3.45 -14.60
C ASP A 180 1.19 -2.35 -13.62
N VAL A 181 2.43 -2.39 -13.12
CA VAL A 181 3.00 -1.31 -12.30
C VAL A 181 2.97 0.03 -13.03
N ALA A 182 3.41 0.05 -14.29
CA ALA A 182 3.40 1.27 -15.09
C ALA A 182 1.97 1.80 -15.30
N ASN A 183 1.01 0.93 -15.62
CA ASN A 183 -0.37 1.30 -15.82
C ASN A 183 -1.03 1.85 -14.55
N ALA A 184 -0.76 1.26 -13.38
CA ALA A 184 -1.25 1.80 -12.11
C ALA A 184 -0.77 3.24 -11.86
N ILE A 185 0.48 3.53 -12.24
CA ILE A 185 1.07 4.87 -12.14
C ILE A 185 0.44 5.82 -13.16
N LEU A 186 0.27 5.39 -14.41
CA LEU A 186 -0.38 6.17 -15.47
C LEU A 186 -1.86 6.46 -15.18
N ASP A 187 -2.56 5.53 -14.53
CA ASP A 187 -3.92 5.74 -14.03
C ASP A 187 -3.99 6.83 -12.96
N GLY A 188 -2.84 7.19 -12.36
CA GLY A 188 -2.70 8.26 -11.39
C GLY A 188 -2.57 7.77 -9.95
N SER A 189 -2.06 6.55 -9.72
CA SER A 189 -1.82 6.06 -8.36
C SER A 189 -0.67 6.81 -7.67
N ASN A 190 -0.90 7.28 -6.45
CA ASN A 190 0.12 7.99 -5.66
C ASN A 190 1.15 7.05 -5.03
N GLY A 191 0.84 5.77 -4.93
CA GLY A 191 1.73 4.77 -4.37
C GLY A 191 1.47 3.37 -4.90
N VAL A 192 2.53 2.57 -4.94
CA VAL A 192 2.49 1.17 -5.35
C VAL A 192 3.09 0.31 -4.25
N MET A 193 2.52 -0.87 -4.00
CA MET A 193 2.87 -1.69 -2.85
C MET A 193 3.43 -3.07 -3.21
N LEU A 194 4.60 -3.38 -2.62
CA LEU A 194 5.14 -4.74 -2.54
C LEU A 194 4.59 -5.44 -1.30
N SER A 195 4.02 -6.62 -1.51
CA SER A 195 3.44 -7.50 -0.49
C SER A 195 4.41 -8.65 -0.20
N GLU A 196 4.19 -9.81 -0.82
CA GLU A 196 4.97 -11.02 -0.65
C GLU A 196 6.43 -10.83 -1.10
N GLU A 197 6.63 -10.03 -2.16
CA GLU A 197 7.92 -9.79 -2.81
C GLU A 197 8.96 -9.27 -1.81
N SER A 198 8.53 -8.38 -0.92
CA SER A 198 9.40 -7.82 0.12
C SER A 198 9.27 -8.53 1.47
N ALA A 199 8.12 -9.15 1.77
CA ALA A 199 7.91 -9.79 3.07
C ALA A 199 8.62 -11.16 3.19
N ILE A 200 8.47 -12.00 2.17
CA ILE A 200 8.94 -13.40 2.17
C ILE A 200 9.80 -13.76 0.95
N GLY A 201 9.89 -12.88 -0.05
CA GLY A 201 10.66 -13.11 -1.26
C GLY A 201 12.17 -13.27 -1.02
N LYS A 202 12.84 -13.98 -1.94
CA LYS A 202 14.30 -14.24 -1.86
C LYS A 202 15.14 -12.96 -1.96
N HIS A 203 14.63 -11.95 -2.67
CA HIS A 203 15.39 -10.74 -3.01
C HIS A 203 14.62 -9.43 -2.71
N PRO A 204 14.27 -9.15 -1.43
CA PRO A 204 13.35 -8.06 -1.08
C PRO A 204 13.91 -6.66 -1.41
N VAL A 205 15.23 -6.45 -1.28
CA VAL A 205 15.87 -5.18 -1.65
C VAL A 205 15.84 -4.99 -3.17
N LEU A 206 16.07 -6.05 -3.94
CA LEU A 206 16.04 -6.00 -5.41
C LEU A 206 14.62 -5.74 -5.92
N ALA A 207 13.59 -6.28 -5.28
CA ALA A 207 12.20 -5.97 -5.61
C ALA A 207 11.90 -4.47 -5.44
N VAL A 208 12.36 -3.86 -4.34
CA VAL A 208 12.25 -2.40 -4.14
C VAL A 208 13.01 -1.61 -5.20
N GLN A 209 14.25 -2.00 -5.52
CA GLN A 209 15.05 -1.35 -6.57
C GLN A 209 14.38 -1.45 -7.93
N THR A 210 13.79 -2.60 -8.24
CA THR A 210 13.08 -2.85 -9.51
C THR A 210 11.84 -1.99 -9.60
N MET A 211 11.02 -1.96 -8.54
CA MET A 211 9.87 -1.05 -8.43
C MET A 211 10.29 0.42 -8.63
N ALA A 212 11.39 0.85 -8.01
CA ALA A 212 11.91 2.21 -8.17
C ALA A 212 12.34 2.53 -9.61
N LYS A 213 12.95 1.57 -10.32
CA LYS A 213 13.31 1.70 -11.73
C LYS A 213 12.08 1.84 -12.62
N VAL A 214 11.06 1.00 -12.42
CA VAL A 214 9.80 1.08 -13.19
C VAL A 214 9.13 2.43 -12.96
N ILE A 215 8.96 2.86 -11.70
CA ILE A 215 8.39 4.18 -11.36
C ILE A 215 9.15 5.30 -12.06
N THR A 216 10.48 5.33 -11.92
CA THR A 216 11.32 6.38 -12.49
C THR A 216 11.19 6.42 -14.02
N CYS A 217 11.14 5.26 -14.68
CA CYS A 217 10.94 5.18 -16.12
C CYS A 217 9.56 5.72 -16.53
N THR A 218 8.50 5.26 -15.87
CA THR A 218 7.12 5.67 -16.18
C THR A 218 6.92 7.16 -15.98
N GLU A 219 7.33 7.71 -14.83
CA GLU A 219 7.18 9.14 -14.52
C GLU A 219 7.94 10.04 -15.50
N LYS A 220 9.16 9.65 -15.89
CA LYS A 220 9.97 10.41 -16.87
C LYS A 220 9.31 10.47 -18.26
N ASN A 221 8.50 9.47 -18.60
CA ASN A 221 7.87 9.37 -19.92
C ASN A 221 6.39 9.78 -19.93
N MET A 222 5.78 10.14 -18.80
CA MET A 222 4.37 10.58 -18.75
C MET A 222 4.06 11.72 -19.72
N GLY A 223 4.93 12.74 -19.79
CA GLY A 223 4.73 13.88 -20.70
C GLY A 223 4.84 13.53 -22.18
N ARG A 224 5.43 12.37 -22.53
CA ARG A 224 5.44 11.87 -23.92
C ARG A 224 4.12 11.18 -24.30
N LEU A 225 3.33 10.79 -23.30
CA LEU A 225 2.05 10.09 -23.48
C LEU A 225 0.86 11.04 -23.51
N SER A 226 1.03 12.28 -23.02
CA SER A 226 0.10 13.36 -23.32
C SER A 226 0.29 13.75 -24.78
N VAL A 227 -0.42 13.06 -25.65
CA VAL A 227 -0.58 13.46 -27.05
C VAL A 227 -1.31 14.81 -27.01
N CYS A 228 -0.55 15.89 -27.21
CA CYS A 228 -1.13 17.09 -27.80
C CYS A 228 -1.04 16.82 -29.30
N ASP A 229 -2.19 16.61 -29.94
CA ASP A 229 -2.29 16.90 -31.36
C ASP A 229 -2.11 18.42 -31.56
#